data_AF-A0A0Q8UTS2-F1
#
_entry.id   AF-A0A0Q8UTS2-F1
#
_cell.length_a   1.000
_cell.length_b   1.000
_cell.length_c   1.000
_cell.angle_alpha   90.00
_cell.angle_beta   90.00
_cell.angle_gamma   90.00
#
_symmetry.space_group_name_H-M   'P 1'
#
loop_
_entity.id
_entity.type
_entity.pdbx_description
1 polymer ?
#
loop_
_entity_poly.entity_id
_entity_poly.type
_entity_poly.pdbx_seq_one_letter_code
_entity_poly.pdbx_strand_id
1 'polypeptide(L)'
;MIGPLYDEVEGPGAGVAPLNAGPIELGLPKPDELILPTPASIRSRLHVICALYAHTPQPERRLALLDHLERMTLEAAESLAMHLLASGWRPRSDASEAA
;
A
#
# COMPACT_ATOMS: atom_id res chain seq x y z
N MET A 1 -18.54 10.70 -28.40
CA MET A 1 -17.68 11.90 -28.24
C MET A 1 -18.15 12.61 -26.99
N ILE A 2 -17.37 12.53 -25.92
CA ILE A 2 -17.64 13.12 -24.61
C ILE A 2 -17.00 14.50 -24.61
N GLY A 3 -17.78 15.55 -24.34
CA GLY A 3 -17.29 16.93 -24.25
C GLY A 3 -16.46 17.18 -23.00
N PRO A 4 -15.62 18.23 -22.96
CA PRO A 4 -14.85 18.56 -21.77
C PRO A 4 -15.74 19.25 -20.73
N LEU A 5 -15.58 18.79 -19.49
CA LEU A 5 -16.26 19.25 -18.29
C LEU A 5 -15.21 19.90 -17.40
N TYR A 6 -14.82 21.14 -17.71
CA TYR A 6 -14.14 22.04 -16.79
C TYR A 6 -14.62 23.46 -17.05
N ASP A 7 -15.33 23.97 -16.05
CA ASP A 7 -15.81 25.34 -15.90
C ASP A 7 -14.58 26.24 -15.67
N GLU A 8 -14.45 27.29 -16.48
CA GLU A 8 -13.33 28.23 -16.42
C GLU A 8 -13.51 29.16 -15.22
N VAL A 9 -12.68 28.99 -14.20
CA VAL A 9 -12.59 29.97 -13.10
C VAL A 9 -11.66 31.09 -13.54
N GLU A 10 -12.25 32.07 -14.22
CA GLU A 10 -11.62 33.33 -14.60
C GLU A 10 -11.35 34.18 -13.35
N GLY A 11 -10.07 34.41 -13.03
CA GLY A 11 -9.62 35.29 -11.95
C GLY A 11 -8.45 36.15 -12.44
N PRO A 12 -8.48 37.49 -12.30
CA PRO A 12 -7.56 38.37 -12.99
C PRO A 12 -6.28 38.63 -12.18
N GLY A 13 -5.13 38.44 -12.83
CA GLY A 13 -3.88 39.16 -12.57
C GLY A 13 -2.99 38.67 -11.43
N ALA A 14 -1.85 38.05 -11.79
CA ALA A 14 -0.52 38.62 -11.49
C ALA A 14 0.61 37.63 -11.87
N GLY A 15 1.36 37.97 -12.91
CA GLY A 15 2.80 37.69 -12.98
C GLY A 15 3.22 36.26 -13.32
N VAL A 16 3.04 35.84 -14.57
CA VAL A 16 3.84 34.74 -15.13
C VAL A 16 5.27 35.26 -15.29
N ALA A 17 6.14 34.99 -14.32
CA ALA A 17 7.57 35.20 -14.48
C ALA A 17 8.07 34.30 -15.62
N PRO A 18 8.98 34.77 -16.50
CA PRO A 18 9.49 33.94 -17.57
C PRO A 18 10.24 32.75 -16.97
N LEU A 19 9.91 31.54 -17.45
CA LEU A 19 10.65 30.32 -17.22
C LEU A 19 12.10 30.53 -17.67
N ASN A 20 12.95 30.97 -16.75
CA ASN A 20 14.39 31.05 -16.95
C ASN A 20 14.87 29.60 -17.07
N ALA A 21 15.24 29.20 -18.28
CA ALA A 21 15.74 27.87 -18.63
C ALA A 21 17.16 27.66 -18.10
N GLY A 22 17.32 27.75 -16.79
CA GLY A 22 18.50 27.22 -16.09
C GLY A 22 18.40 25.69 -15.98
N PRO A 23 19.54 24.99 -15.86
CA PRO A 23 19.53 23.55 -15.65
C PRO A 23 18.74 23.24 -14.37
N ILE A 24 17.75 22.34 -14.48
CA ILE A 24 17.05 21.78 -13.33
C ILE A 24 18.09 20.92 -12.60
N GLU A 25 18.75 21.49 -11.60
CA GLU A 25 19.48 20.74 -10.60
C GLU A 25 18.46 19.86 -9.87
N LEU A 26 18.25 18.63 -10.37
CA LEU A 26 17.66 17.56 -9.57
C LEU A 26 18.65 17.31 -8.43
N GLY A 27 18.49 18.06 -7.35
CA GLY A 27 19.14 17.80 -6.08
C GLY A 27 18.70 16.41 -5.62
N LEU A 28 19.45 15.39 -6.04
CA LEU A 28 19.26 14.03 -5.58
C LEU A 28 19.46 14.08 -4.05
N PRO A 29 18.46 13.68 -3.24
CA PRO A 29 18.62 13.69 -1.79
C PRO A 29 19.84 12.83 -1.44
N LYS A 30 20.68 13.34 -0.54
CA LYS A 30 21.87 12.61 -0.07
C LYS A 30 21.42 11.26 0.49
N PRO A 31 22.20 10.17 0.30
CA PRO A 31 21.80 8.83 0.74
C PRO A 31 21.51 8.76 2.25
N ASP A 32 22.08 9.67 3.05
CA ASP A 32 21.84 9.78 4.50
C ASP A 32 20.49 10.41 4.88
N GLU A 33 19.79 11.05 3.93
CA GLU A 33 18.45 11.64 4.11
C GLU A 33 17.33 10.73 3.61
N LEU A 34 17.66 9.53 3.12
CA LEU A 34 16.69 8.48 2.84
C LEU A 34 16.18 7.93 4.19
N ILE A 35 15.26 8.66 4.79
CA ILE A 35 14.43 8.15 5.89
C ILE A 35 13.82 6.85 5.36
N LEU A 36 14.33 5.71 5.84
CA LEU A 36 13.70 4.44 5.53
C LEU A 36 12.26 4.56 6.02
N PRO A 37 11.26 4.45 5.12
CA PRO A 37 9.88 4.60 5.54
C PRO A 37 9.62 3.55 6.61
N THR A 38 9.17 4.01 7.78
CA THR A 38 8.72 3.12 8.85
C THR A 38 7.75 2.10 8.27
N PRO A 39 7.93 0.81 8.54
CA PRO A 39 7.11 -0.22 7.91
C PRO A 39 5.64 0.06 8.26
N ALA A 40 4.80 0.14 7.22
CA ALA A 40 3.38 0.45 7.40
C ALA A 40 2.75 -0.51 8.41
N SER A 41 1.92 0.03 9.31
CA SER A 41 1.20 -0.78 10.31
C SER A 41 0.33 -1.84 9.62
N ILE A 42 0.04 -2.95 10.31
CA ILE A 42 -0.85 -4.01 9.78
C ILE A 42 -2.19 -3.42 9.35
N ARG A 43 -2.76 -2.52 10.16
CA ARG A 43 -4.01 -1.80 9.85
C ARG A 43 -3.90 -1.01 8.54
N SER A 44 -2.82 -0.26 8.36
CA SER A 44 -2.57 0.51 7.13
C SER A 44 -2.47 -0.40 5.91
N ARG A 45 -1.77 -1.54 6.02
CA ARG A 45 -1.65 -2.52 4.92
C ARG A 45 -2.99 -3.14 4.57
N LEU A 46 -3.80 -3.50 5.56
CA LEU A 46 -5.16 -4.02 5.34
C LEU A 46 -6.04 -2.99 4.61
N HIS A 47 -5.98 -1.71 5.00
CA HIS A 47 -6.71 -0.66 4.28
C HIS A 47 -6.30 -0.54 2.82
N VAL A 48 -5.00 -0.64 2.51
CA VAL A 48 -4.52 -0.63 1.12
C VAL A 48 -5.08 -1.81 0.33
N ILE A 49 -5.09 -3.00 0.91
CA ILE A 49 -5.65 -4.21 0.28
C ILE A 49 -7.15 -4.02 0.01
N CYS A 50 -7.92 -3.53 0.99
CA CYS A 50 -9.34 -3.27 0.83
C CYS A 50 -9.61 -2.20 -0.23
N ALA A 51 -8.82 -1.13 -0.26
CA ALA A 51 -8.94 -0.08 -1.27
C ALA A 51 -8.63 -0.64 -2.68
N LEU A 52 -7.56 -1.42 -2.83
CA LEU A 52 -7.21 -2.08 -4.09
C LEU A 52 -8.35 -2.97 -4.59
N TYR A 53 -8.94 -3.77 -3.70
CA TYR A 53 -10.09 -4.61 -4.06
C TYR A 53 -11.30 -3.77 -4.51
N ALA A 54 -11.68 -2.75 -3.73
CA ALA A 54 -12.83 -1.91 -4.00
C ALA A 54 -12.69 -1.10 -5.30
N HIS A 55 -11.48 -0.64 -5.61
CA HIS A 55 -11.18 0.18 -6.78
C HIS A 55 -10.75 -0.61 -8.01
N THR A 56 -10.71 -1.94 -7.95
CA THR A 56 -10.43 -2.78 -9.14
C THR A 56 -11.73 -3.02 -9.91
N PRO A 57 -11.90 -2.44 -11.12
CA PRO A 57 -13.17 -2.49 -11.85
C PRO A 57 -13.46 -3.86 -12.46
N GLN A 58 -12.41 -4.57 -12.90
CA GLN A 58 -12.53 -5.86 -13.58
C GLN A 58 -12.70 -7.01 -12.56
N PRO A 59 -13.78 -7.81 -12.65
CA PRO A 59 -14.05 -8.89 -11.69
C PRO A 59 -12.96 -9.96 -11.68
N GLU A 60 -12.43 -10.32 -12.84
CA GLU A 60 -11.33 -11.29 -12.97
C GLU A 60 -10.06 -10.83 -12.24
N ARG A 61 -9.73 -9.53 -12.31
CA ARG A 61 -8.59 -8.97 -11.58
C ARG A 61 -8.81 -8.96 -10.07
N ARG A 62 -10.06 -8.77 -9.61
CA ARG A 62 -10.39 -8.88 -8.18
C ARG A 62 -10.17 -10.30 -7.66
N LEU A 63 -10.60 -11.31 -8.43
CA LEU A 63 -10.35 -12.71 -8.09
C LEU A 63 -8.85 -13.03 -8.07
N ALA A 64 -8.11 -12.62 -9.09
CA ALA A 64 -6.67 -12.82 -9.15
C ALA A 64 -5.92 -12.17 -7.96
N LEU A 65 -6.38 -10.99 -7.50
CA LEU A 65 -5.85 -10.34 -6.30
C LEU A 65 -6.12 -11.17 -5.04
N LEU A 66 -7.35 -11.69 -4.87
CA LEU A 66 -7.69 -12.54 -3.75
C LEU A 66 -6.90 -13.84 -3.76
N ASP A 67 -6.78 -14.52 -4.91
CA ASP A 67 -5.97 -15.73 -5.05
C ASP A 67 -4.50 -15.49 -4.69
N HIS A 68 -3.96 -14.32 -5.04
CA HIS A 68 -2.59 -13.96 -4.70
C HIS A 68 -2.42 -13.76 -3.18
N LEU A 69 -3.38 -13.07 -2.53
CA LEU A 69 -3.37 -12.86 -1.08
C LEU A 69 -3.53 -14.18 -0.31
N GLU A 70 -4.38 -15.08 -0.81
CA GLU A 70 -4.55 -16.41 -0.24
C GLU A 70 -3.23 -17.19 -0.26
N ARG A 71 -2.56 -17.26 -1.41
CA ARG A 71 -1.25 -17.93 -1.54
C ARG A 71 -0.22 -17.36 -0.56
N MET A 72 -0.08 -16.04 -0.50
CA MET A 72 0.85 -15.40 0.44
C MET A 72 0.51 -15.71 1.90
N THR A 73 -0.77 -15.78 2.23
CA THR A 73 -1.22 -16.09 3.59
C THR A 73 -0.89 -17.54 3.96
N LEU A 74 -1.10 -18.48 3.04
CA LEU A 74 -0.74 -19.88 3.23
C LEU A 74 0.78 -20.06 3.40
N GLU A 75 1.58 -19.42 2.55
CA GLU A 75 3.05 -19.44 2.66
C GLU A 75 3.53 -18.87 4.01
N ALA A 76 2.93 -17.76 4.44
CA ALA A 76 3.25 -17.17 5.74
C ALA A 76 2.83 -18.08 6.90
N ALA A 77 1.67 -18.74 6.81
CA ALA A 77 1.18 -19.68 7.81
C ALA A 77 2.07 -20.93 7.89
N GLU A 78 2.52 -21.45 6.76
CA GLU A 78 3.46 -22.57 6.69
C GLU A 78 4.80 -22.19 7.33
N SER A 79 5.34 -21.02 6.97
CA SER A 79 6.57 -20.50 7.59
C SER A 79 6.41 -20.36 9.10
N LEU A 80 5.30 -19.77 9.56
CA LEU A 80 5.00 -19.66 10.99
C LEU A 80 4.91 -21.03 11.66
N ALA A 81 4.22 -22.00 11.06
CA ALA A 81 4.10 -23.35 11.59
C ALA A 81 5.47 -24.01 11.74
N MET A 82 6.34 -23.90 10.74
CA MET A 82 7.72 -24.41 10.82
C MET A 82 8.51 -23.74 11.96
N HIS A 83 8.37 -22.42 12.13
CA HIS A 83 9.03 -21.70 13.23
C HIS A 83 8.49 -22.12 14.60
N LEU A 84 7.19 -22.34 14.74
CA LEU A 84 6.57 -22.81 15.98
C LEU A 84 7.02 -24.24 16.32
N LEU A 85 7.10 -25.12 15.32
CA LEU A 85 7.62 -26.47 15.51
C LEU A 85 9.10 -26.46 15.92
N ALA A 86 9.93 -25.67 15.23
CA ALA A 86 11.36 -25.55 15.51
C ALA A 86 11.65 -24.94 16.90
N SER A 87 10.81 -24.00 17.35
CA SER A 87 10.92 -23.40 18.69
C SER A 87 10.36 -24.28 19.81
N GLY A 88 9.77 -25.45 19.49
CA GLY A 88 9.16 -26.34 20.47
C GLY A 88 7.87 -25.75 21.08
N TRP A 89 7.24 -24.79 20.40
CA TRP A 89 6.06 -24.11 20.91
C TRP A 89 4.89 -25.09 21.10
N ARG A 90 4.15 -24.90 22.20
CA ARG A 90 2.94 -25.66 22.53
C ARG A 90 1.80 -24.68 22.82
N PRO A 91 0.59 -24.91 22.28
CA PRO A 91 -0.56 -24.09 22.63
C PRO A 91 -0.88 -24.26 24.12
N ARG A 92 -1.10 -23.14 24.81
CA ARG A 92 -1.58 -23.15 26.19
C ARG A 92 -3.01 -23.70 26.20
N SER A 93 -3.25 -24.72 27.01
CA SER A 93 -4.53 -25.43 27.15
C SER A 93 -5.61 -24.66 27.93
N ASP A 94 -5.35 -23.41 28.31
CA ASP A 94 -6.14 -22.66 29.28
C ASP A 94 -7.47 -22.11 28.71
N ALA A 95 -7.84 -22.48 27.48
CA ALA A 95 -9.10 -22.08 26.84
C ALA A 95 -10.28 -23.04 27.11
N SER A 96 -10.07 -24.10 27.89
CA SER A 96 -11.10 -25.13 28.17
C SER A 96 -11.85 -24.95 29.49
N GLU A 97 -11.50 -23.98 30.33
CA GLU A 97 -12.03 -23.85 31.71
C GLU A 97 -12.91 -22.59 31.90
N ALA A 98 -13.66 -22.22 30.86
CA ALA A 98 -14.63 -21.12 30.92
C ALA A 98 -15.95 -21.43 30.19
N ALA A 99 -16.39 -22.70 30.23
CA ALA A 99 -17.71 -23.14 29.76
C ALA A 99 -18.47 -23.84 30.90
#